data_AF-A0AAX4K6W9-F1
#
_entry.id   AF-A0AAX4K6W9-F1
#
_cell.length_a   1.000
_cell.length_b   1.000
_cell.length_c   1.000
_cell.angle_alpha   90.00
_cell.angle_beta   90.00
_cell.angle_gamma   90.00
#
_symmetry.space_group_name_H-M   'P 1'
#
loop_
_entity.id
_entity.type
_entity.pdbx_description
1 polymer ?
#
loop_
_entity_poly.entity_id
_entity_poly.type
_entity_poly.pdbx_seq_one_letter_code
_entity_poly.pdbx_strand_id
1 'polypeptide(L)'
;MSVRSTMLKPTSSILRQQMMIRGISTSQPKRASHDDSHHQHGEGSDDAYTTESFFTPFWRNTIILTAVTVLVYPYLPSTSNLNQITTSPSLNPDFFQKSTTNKELPYITRLLTKITPESKIWTERNDKHLQLSKDAAETKLLFQEAERPKVLRMRYPSSFEQASPHNIAVGSQTDLKDLKVQL
;
A
#
# COMPACT_ATOMS: atom_id res chain seq x y z
N MET A 1 -24.21 50.44 -30.20
CA MET A 1 -24.25 49.25 -29.32
C MET A 1 -23.00 48.44 -29.57
N SER A 2 -22.07 48.40 -28.60
CA SER A 2 -20.75 47.76 -28.74
C SER A 2 -20.70 46.54 -27.83
N VAL A 3 -20.56 45.34 -28.42
CA VAL A 3 -20.49 44.08 -27.68
C VAL A 3 -19.01 43.69 -27.57
N ARG A 4 -18.44 43.81 -26.37
CA ARG A 4 -17.10 43.28 -26.05
C ARG A 4 -17.23 41.80 -25.71
N SER A 5 -16.70 40.93 -26.56
CA SER A 5 -16.47 39.52 -26.22
C SER A 5 -15.19 39.39 -25.39
N THR A 6 -15.32 38.99 -24.13
CA THR A 6 -14.18 38.60 -23.29
C THR A 6 -13.94 37.10 -23.42
N MET A 7 -12.87 36.72 -24.12
CA MET A 7 -12.36 35.34 -24.14
C MET A 7 -11.81 34.96 -22.76
N LEU A 8 -12.39 33.94 -22.15
CA LEU A 8 -11.81 33.24 -20.99
C LEU A 8 -10.84 32.18 -21.50
N LYS A 9 -9.55 32.28 -21.15
CA LYS A 9 -8.55 31.23 -21.37
C LYS A 9 -8.65 30.20 -20.24
N PRO A 10 -8.75 28.88 -20.51
CA PRO A 10 -8.59 27.86 -19.48
C PRO A 10 -7.10 27.62 -19.23
N THR A 11 -6.58 28.05 -18.09
CA THR A 11 -5.26 27.65 -17.60
C THR A 11 -5.41 26.39 -16.76
N SER A 12 -5.31 25.21 -17.39
CA SER A 12 -5.13 23.94 -16.69
C SER A 12 -3.64 23.68 -16.46
N SER A 13 -3.12 24.11 -15.31
CA SER A 13 -1.78 23.69 -14.86
C SER A 13 -1.88 22.29 -14.24
N ILE A 14 -1.50 21.27 -15.02
CA ILE A 14 -1.30 19.91 -14.51
C ILE A 14 -0.05 19.93 -13.62
N LEU A 15 -0.26 19.97 -12.30
CA LEU A 15 0.80 19.77 -11.32
C LEU A 15 1.27 18.31 -11.39
N ARG A 16 2.41 18.10 -12.04
CA ARG A 16 3.14 16.83 -12.04
C ARG A 16 3.72 16.62 -10.64
N GLN A 17 3.01 15.89 -9.77
CA GLN A 17 3.55 15.42 -8.50
C GLN A 17 4.71 14.45 -8.78
N GLN A 18 5.94 14.96 -8.69
CA GLN A 18 7.13 14.12 -8.57
C GLN A 18 7.14 13.51 -7.16
N MET A 19 6.73 12.26 -7.06
CA MET A 19 6.99 11.43 -5.88
C MET A 19 8.50 11.23 -5.77
N MET A 20 9.16 11.91 -4.82
CA MET A 20 10.52 11.58 -4.44
C MET A 20 10.50 10.26 -3.68
N ILE A 21 10.78 9.17 -4.39
CA ILE A 21 11.08 7.87 -3.80
C ILE A 21 12.41 8.04 -3.05
N ARG A 22 12.38 8.08 -1.72
CA ARG A 22 13.59 7.97 -0.89
C ARG A 22 14.18 6.57 -1.15
N GLY A 23 15.19 6.52 -2.01
CA GLY A 23 15.97 5.30 -2.25
C GLY A 23 16.59 4.84 -0.94
N ILE A 24 16.34 3.59 -0.58
CA ILE A 24 17.03 2.91 0.50
C ILE A 24 18.51 2.90 0.10
N SER A 25 19.35 3.68 0.78
CA SER A 25 20.79 3.67 0.58
C SER A 25 21.32 2.34 1.11
N THR A 26 21.36 1.34 0.22
CA THR A 26 22.03 0.07 0.50
C THR A 26 23.52 0.36 0.53
N SER A 27 24.17 0.02 1.65
CA SER A 27 25.61 0.14 1.84
C SER A 27 26.37 -0.44 0.64
N GLN A 28 27.33 0.31 0.11
CA GLN A 28 28.20 -0.14 -0.97
C GLN A 28 28.88 -1.47 -0.63
N PRO A 29 28.90 -2.46 -1.55
CA PRO A 29 29.75 -3.63 -1.39
C PRO A 29 31.21 -3.16 -1.48
N LYS A 30 31.96 -3.27 -0.37
CA LYS A 30 33.41 -3.14 -0.40
C LYS A 30 33.96 -4.28 -1.28
N ARG A 31 34.35 -3.96 -2.51
CA ARG A 31 35.25 -4.81 -3.30
C ARG A 31 36.57 -4.87 -2.54
N ALA A 32 36.98 -6.06 -2.13
CA ALA A 32 38.36 -6.32 -1.75
C ALA A 32 39.23 -6.12 -3.00
N SER A 33 40.05 -5.07 -3.00
CA SER A 33 41.15 -4.92 -3.94
C SER A 33 42.22 -5.94 -3.56
N HIS A 34 42.39 -6.97 -4.38
CA HIS A 34 43.59 -7.80 -4.33
C HIS A 34 44.76 -6.96 -4.86
N ASP A 35 45.71 -6.64 -3.99
CA ASP A 35 47.01 -6.11 -4.38
C ASP A 35 47.94 -7.31 -4.59
N ASP A 36 48.44 -7.45 -5.81
CA ASP A 36 49.30 -8.53 -6.25
C ASP A 36 50.73 -8.20 -5.80
N SER A 37 51.19 -8.81 -4.71
CA SER A 37 52.58 -8.72 -4.29
C SER A 37 53.13 -10.11 -3.91
N HIS A 38 54.01 -10.60 -4.76
CA HIS A 38 54.82 -11.80 -4.54
C HIS A 38 55.71 -11.62 -3.30
N HIS A 39 55.79 -12.64 -2.43
CA HIS A 39 57.03 -13.34 -2.05
C HIS A 39 56.90 -14.17 -0.75
N GLN A 40 57.33 -15.44 -0.86
CA GLN A 40 58.06 -16.25 0.12
C GLN A 40 57.35 -17.00 1.28
N HIS A 41 57.14 -18.31 1.04
CA HIS A 41 57.23 -19.51 1.90
C HIS A 41 56.72 -19.53 3.35
N GLY A 42 55.79 -20.45 3.60
CA GLY A 42 55.55 -21.10 4.90
C GLY A 42 54.45 -22.16 4.79
N GLU A 43 54.83 -23.44 4.89
CA GLU A 43 53.93 -24.60 4.97
C GLU A 43 53.03 -24.52 6.21
N GLY A 44 51.77 -24.94 6.08
CA GLY A 44 50.84 -25.07 7.20
C GLY A 44 49.40 -25.10 6.72
N SER A 45 48.93 -26.28 6.32
CA SER A 45 47.52 -26.60 6.23
C SER A 45 46.86 -26.39 7.60
N ASP A 46 45.93 -25.47 7.71
CA ASP A 46 44.88 -25.53 8.72
C ASP A 46 43.67 -24.78 8.17
N ASP A 47 42.55 -25.51 8.08
CA ASP A 47 41.24 -24.95 7.82
C ASP A 47 41.05 -23.70 8.68
N ALA A 48 40.81 -22.55 8.06
CA ALA A 48 40.68 -21.27 8.73
C ALA A 48 39.38 -21.24 9.55
N TYR A 49 39.35 -22.01 10.64
CA TYR A 49 38.39 -21.91 11.71
C TYR A 49 38.46 -20.47 12.22
N THR A 50 37.48 -19.67 11.81
CA THR A 50 37.28 -18.35 12.42
C THR A 50 36.99 -18.66 13.88
N THR A 51 37.90 -18.32 14.79
CA THR A 51 37.70 -18.51 16.22
C THR A 51 36.56 -17.59 16.62
N GLU A 52 35.32 -18.09 16.56
CA GLU A 52 34.11 -17.33 16.86
C GLU A 52 34.08 -17.02 18.35
N SER A 53 34.74 -15.91 18.71
CA SER A 53 34.81 -15.42 20.06
C SER A 53 33.70 -14.41 20.32
N PHE A 54 33.06 -14.54 21.49
CA PHE A 54 32.07 -13.58 21.99
C PHE A 54 32.66 -12.20 22.29
N PHE A 55 33.98 -12.01 22.13
CA PHE A 55 34.66 -10.72 22.28
C PHE A 55 35.00 -10.03 20.96
N THR A 56 34.49 -10.53 19.83
CA THR A 56 34.56 -9.79 18.56
C THR A 56 33.83 -8.44 18.69
N PRO A 57 34.20 -7.41 17.90
CA PRO A 57 33.57 -6.09 17.96
C PRO A 57 32.04 -6.13 17.80
N PHE A 58 31.51 -7.11 17.07
CA PHE A 58 30.08 -7.34 16.93
C PHE A 58 29.44 -7.77 18.27
N TRP A 59 29.92 -8.87 18.87
CA TRP A 59 29.36 -9.39 20.13
C TRP A 59 29.62 -8.48 21.34
N ARG A 60 30.75 -7.78 21.37
CA ARG A 60 31.01 -6.76 22.39
C ARG A 60 29.97 -5.65 22.33
N ASN A 61 29.68 -5.13 21.14
CA ASN A 61 28.72 -4.04 20.98
C ASN A 61 27.28 -4.49 21.29
N THR A 62 26.89 -5.73 20.95
CA THR A 62 25.57 -6.27 21.30
C THR A 62 25.42 -6.43 22.81
N ILE A 63 26.42 -7.00 23.50
CA ILE A 63 26.42 -7.13 24.96
C ILE A 63 26.33 -5.75 25.63
N ILE A 64 27.12 -4.77 25.18
CA ILE A 64 27.05 -3.40 25.71
C ILE A 64 25.66 -2.79 25.53
N LEU A 65 25.05 -2.90 24.33
CA LEU A 65 23.70 -2.38 24.11
C LEU A 65 22.68 -3.05 25.03
N THR A 66 22.76 -4.37 25.21
CA THR A 66 21.85 -5.10 26.12
C THR A 66 22.06 -4.71 27.58
N ALA A 67 23.30 -4.49 28.01
CA ALA A 67 23.60 -4.05 29.37
C ALA A 67 23.08 -2.63 29.62
N VAL A 68 23.27 -1.72 28.65
CA VAL A 68 22.76 -0.35 28.72
C VAL A 68 21.23 -0.33 28.75
N THR A 69 20.55 -1.14 27.94
CA THR A 69 19.08 -1.18 27.94
C THR A 69 18.51 -1.64 29.28
N VAL A 70 19.09 -2.68 29.89
CA VAL A 70 18.69 -3.17 31.22
C VAL A 70 18.96 -2.13 32.31
N LEU A 71 20.10 -1.43 32.24
CA LEU A 71 20.45 -0.38 33.21
C LEU A 71 19.52 0.82 33.10
N VAL A 72 19.13 1.21 31.88
CA VAL A 72 18.22 2.34 31.63
C VAL A 72 16.76 1.99 31.89
N TYR A 73 16.35 0.72 31.77
CA TYR A 73 14.97 0.26 31.98
C TYR A 73 14.28 0.82 33.24
N PRO A 74 14.88 0.79 34.45
CA PRO A 74 14.25 1.34 35.66
C PRO A 74 14.12 2.87 35.67
N TYR A 75 14.88 3.59 34.82
CA TYR A 75 14.83 5.04 34.71
C TYR A 75 13.87 5.53 33.62
N LEU A 76 13.30 4.60 32.83
CA LEU A 76 12.26 4.95 31.88
C LEU A 76 10.95 5.23 32.65
N PRO A 77 10.18 6.26 32.28
CA PRO A 77 8.92 6.55 32.93
C PRO A 77 7.99 5.34 32.82
N SER A 78 7.55 4.81 33.97
CA SER A 78 6.63 3.68 34.04
C SER A 78 5.34 3.99 33.27
N THR A 79 4.96 3.11 32.35
CA THR A 79 3.76 3.24 31.50
C THR A 79 2.46 2.96 32.25
N SER A 80 2.49 2.82 33.57
CA SER A 80 1.34 2.48 34.41
C SER A 80 0.22 3.54 34.40
N ASN A 81 0.50 4.78 33.96
CA ASN A 81 -0.51 5.83 33.73
C ASN A 81 -0.67 6.17 32.23
N LEU A 82 -0.59 5.17 31.33
CA LEU A 82 -0.66 5.35 29.87
C LEU A 82 -1.89 6.16 29.41
N ASN A 83 -3.04 5.95 30.04
CA ASN A 83 -4.29 6.64 29.68
C ASN A 83 -4.22 8.17 29.89
N GLN A 84 -3.31 8.67 30.73
CA GLN A 84 -3.14 10.10 30.98
C GLN A 84 -1.97 10.71 30.17
N ILE A 85 -1.06 9.87 29.66
CA ILE A 85 0.16 10.31 28.97
C ILE A 85 -0.04 10.35 27.45
N THR A 86 -1.02 9.61 26.90
CA THR A 86 -1.26 9.59 25.45
C THR A 86 -2.13 10.77 24.99
N THR A 87 -1.53 11.78 24.37
CA THR A 87 -2.24 12.83 23.61
C THR A 87 -2.64 12.33 22.22
N SER A 88 -3.43 11.26 22.16
CA SER A 88 -3.92 10.67 20.91
C SER A 88 -5.43 10.84 20.79
N PRO A 89 -5.95 11.36 19.67
CA PRO A 89 -7.38 11.57 19.50
C PRO A 89 -8.20 10.28 19.69
N SER A 90 -7.72 9.15 19.17
CA SER A 90 -8.46 7.88 19.15
C SER A 90 -8.59 7.18 20.51
N LEU A 91 -7.57 7.26 21.37
CA LEU A 91 -7.59 6.59 22.68
C LEU A 91 -8.29 7.43 23.76
N ASN A 92 -8.06 8.74 23.78
CA ASN A 92 -8.56 9.63 24.85
C ASN A 92 -9.01 10.99 24.27
N PRO A 93 -10.25 11.09 23.75
CA PRO A 93 -10.72 12.30 23.07
C PRO A 93 -10.78 13.51 24.00
N ASP A 94 -11.26 13.33 25.23
CA ASP A 94 -11.42 14.43 26.20
C ASP A 94 -10.07 15.03 26.62
N PHE A 95 -9.05 14.19 26.79
CA PHE A 95 -7.70 14.66 27.11
C PHE A 95 -7.04 15.35 25.91
N PHE A 96 -7.24 14.81 24.70
CA PHE A 96 -6.76 15.43 23.48
C PHE A 96 -7.36 16.84 23.28
N GLN A 97 -8.67 17.00 23.47
CA GLN A 97 -9.32 18.33 23.40
C GLN A 97 -8.74 19.32 24.42
N LYS A 98 -8.51 18.88 25.67
CA LYS A 98 -7.86 19.71 26.70
C LYS A 98 -6.45 20.12 26.29
N SER A 99 -5.68 19.19 25.69
CA SER A 99 -4.29 19.44 25.26
C SER A 99 -4.15 20.48 24.15
N THR A 100 -5.18 20.70 23.33
CA THR A 100 -5.20 21.75 22.30
C THR A 100 -5.17 23.15 22.90
N THR A 101 -5.80 23.32 24.08
CA THR A 101 -5.94 24.62 24.76
C THR A 101 -4.79 24.88 25.73
N ASN A 102 -4.25 23.83 26.34
CA ASN A 102 -3.21 23.92 27.38
C ASN A 102 -1.87 24.44 26.81
N LYS A 103 -1.36 25.54 27.36
CA LYS A 103 -0.05 26.13 26.96
C LYS A 103 1.16 25.53 27.70
N GLU A 104 0.90 24.71 28.72
CA GLU A 104 1.91 24.11 29.60
C GLU A 104 2.58 22.87 28.98
N LEU A 105 2.03 22.34 27.88
CA LEU A 105 2.63 21.19 27.18
C LEU A 105 3.91 21.59 26.44
N PRO A 106 4.86 20.64 26.28
CA PRO A 106 6.05 20.84 25.44
C PRO A 106 5.69 21.34 24.04
N TYR A 107 6.56 22.19 23.48
CA TYR A 107 6.32 22.85 22.20
C TYR A 107 5.97 21.88 21.06
N ILE A 108 6.69 20.76 20.95
CA ILE A 108 6.45 19.74 19.92
C ILE A 108 5.06 19.14 20.07
N THR A 109 4.67 18.74 21.29
CA THR A 109 3.34 18.19 21.57
C THR A 109 2.24 19.18 21.17
N ARG A 110 2.41 20.46 21.49
CA ARG A 110 1.47 21.52 21.11
C ARG A 110 1.36 21.73 19.59
N LEU A 111 2.47 21.59 18.87
CA LEU A 111 2.46 21.67 17.41
C LEU A 111 1.66 20.49 16.83
N LEU A 112 1.90 19.28 17.34
CA LEU A 112 1.19 18.07 16.91
C LEU A 112 -0.30 18.17 17.17
N THR A 113 -0.73 18.60 18.36
CA THR A 113 -2.16 18.74 18.68
C THR A 113 -2.89 19.73 17.78
N LYS A 114 -2.21 20.78 17.30
CA LYS A 114 -2.78 21.75 16.36
C LYS A 114 -3.00 21.21 14.93
N ILE A 115 -2.13 20.31 14.47
CA ILE A 115 -2.21 19.76 13.10
C ILE A 115 -3.05 18.47 13.05
N THR A 116 -3.16 17.78 14.17
CA THR A 116 -3.89 16.52 14.26
C THR A 116 -5.39 16.76 14.36
N PRO A 117 -6.22 16.15 13.48
CA PRO A 117 -7.66 16.27 13.56
C PRO A 117 -8.25 15.47 14.73
N GLU A 118 -9.42 15.89 15.19
CA GLU A 118 -10.19 15.22 16.25
C GLU A 118 -10.60 13.79 15.86
N SER A 119 -10.83 12.94 16.87
CA SER A 119 -11.22 11.53 16.73
C SER A 119 -12.46 11.31 15.87
N LYS A 120 -13.49 12.15 16.05
CA LYS A 120 -14.75 12.08 15.30
C LYS A 120 -14.53 12.19 13.78
N ILE A 121 -13.54 12.98 13.36
CA ILE A 121 -13.25 13.15 11.94
C ILE A 121 -12.63 11.86 11.36
N TRP A 122 -11.89 11.09 12.18
CA TRP A 122 -11.38 9.79 11.76
C TRP A 122 -12.47 8.74 11.62
N THR A 123 -13.45 8.72 12.53
CA THR A 123 -14.60 7.81 12.42
C THR A 123 -15.41 8.13 11.17
N GLU A 124 -15.73 9.40 10.92
CA GLU A 124 -16.45 9.83 9.71
C GLU A 124 -15.71 9.46 8.42
N ARG A 125 -14.37 9.60 8.39
CA ARG A 125 -13.57 9.15 7.24
C ARG A 125 -13.61 7.64 7.06
N ASN A 126 -13.49 6.88 8.13
CA ASN A 126 -13.55 5.41 8.08
C ASN A 126 -14.91 4.93 7.58
N ASP A 127 -16.00 5.55 8.06
CA ASP A 127 -17.36 5.25 7.62
C ASP A 127 -17.54 5.54 6.13
N LYS A 128 -17.00 6.67 5.65
CA LYS A 128 -16.99 7.00 4.22
C LYS A 128 -16.20 5.98 3.39
N HIS A 129 -15.04 5.53 3.86
CA HIS A 129 -14.27 4.48 3.17
C HIS A 129 -15.00 3.13 3.15
N LEU A 130 -15.67 2.79 4.24
CA LEU A 130 -16.50 1.60 4.34
C LEU A 130 -17.67 1.68 3.35
N GLN A 131 -18.33 2.84 3.23
CA GLN A 131 -19.38 3.06 2.25
C GLN A 131 -18.86 2.92 0.81
N LEU A 132 -17.78 3.61 0.45
CA LEU A 132 -17.20 3.51 -0.89
C LEU A 132 -16.77 2.07 -1.23
N SER A 133 -16.32 1.29 -0.25
CA SER A 133 -15.96 -0.11 -0.45
C SER A 133 -17.19 -0.99 -0.68
N LYS A 134 -18.31 -0.70 -0.01
CA LYS A 134 -19.60 -1.37 -0.26
C LYS A 134 -20.11 -1.05 -1.66
N ASP A 135 -20.15 0.22 -2.04
CA ASP A 135 -20.62 0.64 -3.37
C ASP A 135 -19.77 0.01 -4.49
N ALA A 136 -18.46 -0.07 -4.30
CA ALA A 136 -17.56 -0.73 -5.24
C ALA A 136 -17.80 -2.25 -5.30
N ALA A 137 -18.12 -2.90 -4.17
CA ALA A 137 -18.46 -4.32 -4.13
C ALA A 137 -19.80 -4.60 -4.82
N GLU A 138 -20.82 -3.77 -4.58
CA GLU A 138 -22.13 -3.87 -5.25
C GLU A 138 -21.99 -3.70 -6.76
N THR A 139 -21.21 -2.70 -7.19
CA THR A 139 -20.91 -2.50 -8.60
C THR A 139 -20.22 -3.73 -9.21
N LYS A 140 -19.28 -4.34 -8.48
CA LYS A 140 -18.60 -5.56 -8.92
C LYS A 140 -19.57 -6.74 -9.03
N LEU A 141 -20.49 -6.91 -8.08
CA LEU A 141 -21.52 -7.95 -8.13
C LEU A 141 -22.43 -7.78 -9.34
N LEU A 142 -22.89 -6.56 -9.61
CA LEU A 142 -23.71 -6.25 -10.78
C LEU A 142 -23.06 -6.70 -12.09
N PHE A 143 -21.77 -6.44 -12.27
CA PHE A 143 -21.04 -6.87 -13.47
C PHE A 143 -20.65 -8.34 -13.47
N GLN A 144 -20.52 -8.97 -12.29
CA GLN A 144 -20.24 -10.39 -12.19
C GLN A 144 -21.47 -11.24 -12.50
N GLU A 145 -22.65 -10.80 -12.10
CA GLU A 145 -23.93 -11.45 -12.42
C GLU A 145 -24.34 -11.24 -13.88
N ALA A 146 -23.86 -10.17 -14.52
CA ALA A 146 -24.09 -9.94 -15.94
C ALA A 146 -23.34 -10.98 -16.80
N GLU A 147 -24.01 -12.07 -17.16
CA GLU A 147 -23.50 -13.01 -18.14
C GLU A 147 -23.44 -12.36 -19.52
N ARG A 148 -22.29 -12.46 -20.20
CA ARG A 148 -22.22 -12.06 -21.61
C ARG A 148 -23.11 -12.99 -22.43
N PRO A 149 -23.85 -12.50 -23.43
CA PRO A 149 -24.61 -13.39 -24.30
C PRO A 149 -23.66 -14.41 -24.92
N LYS A 150 -24.06 -15.68 -24.91
CA LYS A 150 -23.24 -16.79 -25.41
C LYS A 150 -23.00 -16.63 -26.91
N VAL A 151 -21.82 -16.16 -27.30
CA VAL A 151 -21.41 -16.05 -28.71
C VAL A 151 -20.74 -17.35 -29.15
N LEU A 152 -21.37 -18.06 -30.07
CA LEU A 152 -20.79 -19.24 -30.71
C LEU A 152 -20.12 -18.82 -32.01
N ARG A 153 -18.82 -19.12 -32.17
CA ARG A 153 -18.10 -18.87 -33.42
C ARG A 153 -18.35 -20.03 -34.37
N MET A 154 -19.18 -19.80 -35.38
CA MET A 154 -19.44 -20.78 -36.44
C MET A 154 -18.70 -20.40 -37.71
N ARG A 155 -18.10 -21.38 -38.38
CA ARG A 155 -17.45 -21.18 -39.68
C ARG A 155 -18.46 -20.94 -40.80
N TYR A 156 -19.63 -21.58 -40.70
CA TYR A 156 -20.68 -21.53 -41.70
C TYR A 156 -22.01 -21.15 -41.03
N PRO A 157 -22.33 -19.85 -40.90
CA PRO A 157 -23.60 -19.41 -40.30
C PRO A 157 -24.81 -19.80 -41.16
N SER A 158 -24.62 -20.05 -42.46
CA SER A 158 -25.67 -20.46 -43.39
C SER A 158 -26.26 -21.86 -43.12
N SER A 159 -25.64 -22.66 -42.24
CA SER A 159 -26.13 -24.02 -41.96
C SER A 159 -27.54 -24.05 -41.35
N PHE A 160 -27.97 -22.96 -40.72
CA PHE A 160 -29.31 -22.84 -40.15
C PHE A 160 -30.43 -22.81 -41.20
N GLU A 161 -30.11 -22.41 -42.43
CA GLU A 161 -31.10 -22.28 -43.52
C GLU A 161 -31.11 -23.45 -44.49
N GLN A 162 -30.23 -24.44 -44.29
CA GLN A 162 -30.04 -25.54 -45.24
C GLN A 162 -31.13 -26.63 -45.15
N ALA A 163 -32.05 -26.54 -44.19
CA ALA A 163 -33.11 -27.52 -44.00
C ALA A 163 -34.30 -27.28 -44.95
N SER A 164 -34.88 -28.37 -45.48
CA SER A 164 -36.08 -28.31 -46.33
C SER A 164 -37.32 -27.98 -45.49
N PRO A 165 -38.16 -27.00 -45.87
CA PRO A 165 -39.35 -26.63 -45.09
C PRO A 165 -40.38 -27.76 -44.88
N HIS A 166 -40.36 -28.80 -45.72
CA HIS A 166 -41.45 -29.79 -45.80
C HIS A 166 -41.07 -31.19 -45.29
N ASN A 167 -39.82 -31.42 -44.89
CA ASN A 167 -39.35 -32.75 -44.47
C ASN A 167 -38.47 -32.66 -43.22
N ILE A 168 -39.05 -32.12 -42.15
CA ILE A 168 -38.36 -31.89 -40.88
C ILE A 168 -39.06 -32.72 -39.81
N ALA A 169 -38.31 -33.61 -39.15
CA ALA A 169 -38.84 -34.38 -38.03
C ALA A 169 -39.15 -33.43 -36.86
N VAL A 170 -40.26 -33.66 -36.15
CA VAL A 170 -40.64 -32.85 -34.99
C VAL A 170 -39.53 -32.84 -33.94
N GLY A 171 -39.16 -31.66 -33.44
CA GLY A 171 -38.10 -31.48 -32.44
C GLY A 171 -36.66 -31.55 -32.97
N SER A 172 -36.45 -31.75 -34.28
CA SER A 172 -35.09 -31.78 -34.87
C SER A 172 -34.49 -30.38 -35.10
N GLN A 173 -35.32 -29.34 -35.13
CA GLN A 173 -34.91 -27.95 -35.33
C GLN A 173 -35.05 -27.14 -34.03
N THR A 174 -34.04 -26.34 -33.73
CA THR A 174 -34.06 -25.38 -32.61
C THR A 174 -34.83 -24.12 -33.00
N ASP A 175 -35.48 -23.45 -32.03
CA ASP A 175 -36.08 -22.13 -32.28
C ASP A 175 -34.95 -21.08 -32.47
N LEU A 176 -35.01 -20.33 -33.57
CA LEU A 176 -33.98 -19.39 -34.00
C LEU A 176 -34.44 -17.92 -33.96
N LYS A 177 -35.63 -17.62 -33.41
CA LYS A 177 -36.21 -16.25 -33.42
C LYS A 177 -35.29 -15.18 -32.83
N ASP A 178 -34.51 -15.53 -31.82
CA ASP A 178 -33.60 -14.59 -31.13
C ASP A 178 -32.15 -14.63 -31.65
N LEU A 179 -31.87 -15.39 -32.72
CA LEU A 179 -30.54 -15.52 -33.28
C LEU A 179 -30.14 -14.25 -34.06
N LYS A 180 -29.11 -13.54 -33.60
CA LYS A 180 -28.50 -12.41 -34.34
C LYS A 180 -27.15 -12.82 -34.91
N VAL A 181 -27.07 -12.93 -36.24
CA VAL A 181 -25.80 -13.14 -36.96
C VAL A 181 -25.08 -11.80 -37.11
N GLN A 182 -23.81 -11.74 -36.69
CA GLN A 182 -22.92 -10.59 -36.93
C GLN A 182 -21.85 -11.02 -37.95
N LEU A 183 -21.78 -10.31 -39.08
CA LEU A 183 -20.78 -10.49 -40.14
C LEU A 183 -19.61 -9.51 -39.96
#